data_AF-A0AAD5MK75-F1
#
_entry.id   AF-A0AAD5MK75-F1
#
_cell.length_a   1.000
_cell.length_b   1.000
_cell.length_c   1.000
_cell.angle_alpha   90.00
_cell.angle_beta   90.00
_cell.angle_gamma   90.00
#
_symmetry.space_group_name_H-M   'P 1'
#
loop_
_entity.id
_entity.type
_entity.pdbx_description
1 polymer ?
#
loop_
_entity_poly.entity_id
_entity_poly.type
_entity_poly.pdbx_seq_one_letter_code
_entity_poly.pdbx_strand_id
1 'polypeptide(L)'
;MRPQPNSEKSGAQQLDEAYKYLTSSGIRVVTQYGLSVGIYTNYYDWSQITNGTVVGNTMLWYWNVYGSGEAGESQPNFKDFDPFSGWSAPTVKQFGQVESVCGVTVNSRRLRLLKRSDAILHLRATFELLCSSHFTTSLPTSIAIMM
;
A
#
# COMPACT_ATOMS: atom_id res chain seq x y z
N MET A 1 -7.97 5.98 -3.67
CA MET A 1 -8.83 7.18 -3.76
C MET A 1 -9.52 7.33 -2.42
N ARG A 2 -9.40 8.48 -1.73
CA ARG A 2 -10.26 8.75 -0.56
C ARG A 2 -11.53 9.39 -1.12
N PRO A 3 -12.73 8.86 -0.87
CA PRO A 3 -13.95 9.53 -1.27
C PRO A 3 -13.92 10.94 -0.69
N GLN A 4 -14.10 11.95 -1.54
CA GLN A 4 -14.25 13.31 -1.03
C GLN A 4 -15.52 13.35 -0.19
N PRO A 5 -15.45 13.81 1.08
CA PRO A 5 -16.57 13.73 2.01
C PRO A 5 -17.80 14.56 1.58
N ASN A 6 -17.65 15.44 0.58
CA ASN A 6 -18.70 16.32 0.06
C ASN A 6 -18.95 16.08 -1.43
N SER A 7 -19.03 14.82 -1.86
CA SER A 7 -19.46 14.48 -3.21
C SER A 7 -20.94 14.12 -3.21
N GLU A 8 -21.74 14.84 -3.98
CA GLU A 8 -23.13 14.44 -4.30
C GLU A 8 -23.19 13.16 -5.16
N LYS A 9 -22.05 12.75 -5.72
CA LYS A 9 -21.91 11.55 -6.56
C LYS A 9 -21.59 10.32 -5.74
N SER A 10 -22.27 9.21 -6.04
CA SER A 10 -21.94 7.90 -5.46
C SER A 10 -20.56 7.41 -5.90
N GLY A 11 -19.96 6.49 -5.15
CA GLY A 11 -18.68 5.88 -5.53
C GLY A 11 -18.74 5.20 -6.90
N ALA A 12 -19.86 4.55 -7.23
CA ALA A 12 -20.09 3.96 -8.54
C ALA A 12 -20.11 5.01 -9.66
N GLN A 13 -20.73 6.16 -9.41
CA GLN A 13 -20.75 7.27 -10.37
C GLN A 13 -19.34 7.85 -10.58
N GLN A 14 -18.57 8.06 -9.51
CA GLN A 14 -17.19 8.54 -9.64
C GLN A 14 -16.30 7.56 -10.41
N LEU A 15 -16.48 6.26 -10.17
CA LEU A 15 -15.76 5.22 -10.89
C LEU A 15 -16.13 5.18 -12.37
N ASP A 16 -17.42 5.28 -12.69
CA ASP A 16 -17.92 5.33 -14.07
C ASP A 16 -17.39 6.56 -14.82
N GLU A 17 -17.38 7.73 -14.18
CA GLU A 17 -16.79 8.95 -14.73
C GLU A 17 -15.29 8.77 -15.00
N ALA A 18 -14.53 8.26 -14.02
CA ALA A 18 -13.11 7.98 -14.20
C ALA A 18 -12.85 6.98 -15.34
N TYR A 19 -13.64 5.91 -15.42
CA TYR A 19 -13.55 4.91 -16.48
C TYR A 19 -13.83 5.51 -17.87
N LYS A 20 -14.84 6.39 -17.97
CA LYS A 20 -15.15 7.13 -19.20
C LYS A 20 -14.02 8.07 -19.62
N TYR A 21 -13.39 8.77 -18.69
CA TYR A 21 -12.22 9.62 -18.99
C TYR A 21 -11.03 8.80 -19.50
N LEU A 22 -10.75 7.65 -18.87
CA LEU A 22 -9.66 6.78 -19.28
C LEU A 22 -9.91 6.22 -20.69
N THR A 23 -11.09 5.67 -20.93
CA THR A 23 -11.44 5.07 -22.23
C THR A 23 -11.51 6.10 -23.36
N SER A 24 -12.03 7.30 -23.11
CA SER A 24 -12.01 8.40 -24.09
C SER A 24 -10.59 8.91 -24.40
N SER A 25 -9.66 8.75 -23.47
CA SER A 25 -8.23 9.05 -23.67
C SER A 25 -7.44 7.90 -24.32
N GLY A 26 -8.12 6.86 -24.82
CA GLY A 26 -7.50 5.69 -25.45
C GLY A 26 -6.94 4.64 -24.48
N ILE A 27 -7.13 4.81 -23.16
CA ILE A 27 -6.73 3.84 -22.14
C ILE A 27 -7.85 2.80 -21.98
N ARG A 28 -7.59 1.58 -22.43
CA ARG A 28 -8.52 0.47 -22.27
C ARG A 28 -8.19 -0.30 -20.99
N VAL A 29 -9.14 -0.36 -20.05
CA VAL A 29 -9.04 -1.30 -18.93
C VAL A 29 -9.44 -2.67 -19.45
N VAL A 30 -8.45 -3.45 -19.84
CA VAL A 30 -8.64 -4.85 -20.25
C VAL A 30 -8.11 -5.75 -19.15
N THR A 31 -8.93 -6.72 -18.73
CA THR A 31 -8.42 -7.89 -18.03
C THR A 31 -7.69 -8.75 -19.07
N GLN A 32 -6.40 -8.45 -19.30
CA GLN A 32 -5.55 -9.31 -20.10
C GLN A 32 -5.27 -10.60 -19.33
N TYR A 33 -5.16 -11.73 -20.03
CA TYR A 33 -4.82 -13.02 -19.44
C TYR A 33 -3.54 -12.89 -18.58
N GLY A 34 -3.69 -13.08 -17.26
CA GLY A 34 -2.60 -12.99 -16.29
C GLY A 34 -2.53 -11.69 -15.46
N LEU A 35 -3.31 -10.65 -15.79
CA LEU A 35 -3.39 -9.43 -14.99
C LEU A 35 -4.66 -9.43 -14.13
N SER A 36 -4.51 -9.71 -12.83
CA SER A 36 -5.59 -9.62 -11.85
C SER A 36 -5.67 -8.21 -11.25
N VAL A 37 -6.83 -7.58 -11.34
CA VAL A 37 -7.12 -6.30 -10.65
C VAL A 37 -7.51 -6.59 -9.21
N GLY A 38 -6.88 -5.90 -8.26
CA GLY A 38 -7.18 -5.99 -6.83
C GLY A 38 -7.87 -4.75 -6.30
N ILE A 39 -8.61 -4.91 -5.20
CA ILE A 39 -9.31 -3.85 -4.48
C ILE A 39 -8.51 -3.45 -3.25
N TYR A 40 -8.25 -2.15 -3.10
CA TYR A 40 -7.65 -1.57 -1.91
C TYR A 40 -8.75 -1.06 -0.97
N THR A 41 -8.93 -1.70 0.18
CA THR A 41 -9.98 -1.32 1.15
C THR A 41 -9.76 -1.95 2.52
N ASN A 42 -10.56 -1.56 3.50
CA ASN A 42 -10.85 -2.32 4.71
C ASN A 42 -12.37 -2.48 4.88
N TYR A 43 -12.80 -3.15 5.95
CA TYR A 43 -14.22 -3.35 6.23
C TYR A 43 -15.01 -2.03 6.30
N TYR A 44 -14.47 -1.04 7.01
CA TYR A 44 -15.14 0.24 7.27
C TYR A 44 -15.34 1.05 5.98
N ASP A 45 -14.29 1.21 5.19
CA ASP A 45 -14.34 1.90 3.89
C ASP A 45 -15.24 1.15 2.92
N TRP A 46 -15.13 -0.18 2.87
CA TRP A 46 -15.93 -1.01 1.98
C TRP A 46 -17.41 -0.83 2.28
N SER A 47 -17.79 -0.97 3.56
CA SER A 47 -19.19 -0.83 3.99
C SER A 47 -19.77 0.54 3.63
N GLN A 48 -19.02 1.63 3.84
CA GLN A 48 -19.50 2.97 3.48
C GLN A 48 -19.59 3.22 1.98
N ILE A 49 -18.65 2.71 1.19
CA ILE A 49 -18.55 3.01 -0.24
C ILE A 49 -19.49 2.11 -1.06
N THR A 50 -19.61 0.84 -0.68
CA THR A 50 -20.30 -0.20 -1.47
C THR A 50 -21.56 -0.72 -0.79
N ASN A 51 -21.91 -0.19 0.39
CA ASN A 51 -23.00 -0.69 1.22
C ASN A 51 -22.87 -2.19 1.54
N GLY A 52 -21.62 -2.67 1.71
CA GLY A 52 -21.33 -4.05 2.10
C GLY A 52 -21.51 -5.10 0.99
N THR A 53 -21.64 -4.67 -0.28
CA THR A 53 -21.82 -5.56 -1.44
C THR A 53 -20.82 -6.71 -1.44
N VAL A 54 -21.28 -7.93 -1.74
CA VAL A 54 -20.44 -9.14 -1.79
C VAL A 54 -19.74 -9.25 -3.15
N VAL A 55 -18.45 -9.56 -3.14
CA VAL A 55 -17.67 -9.80 -4.37
C VAL A 55 -17.11 -11.22 -4.40
N GLY A 56 -16.85 -11.71 -5.61
CA GLY A 56 -16.22 -13.01 -5.86
C GLY A 56 -14.90 -12.87 -6.61
N ASN A 57 -13.98 -13.81 -6.39
CA ASN A 57 -12.75 -14.01 -7.16
C ASN A 57 -11.90 -12.73 -7.39
N THR A 58 -11.85 -11.84 -6.39
CA THR A 58 -11.14 -10.56 -6.49
C THR A 58 -10.03 -10.49 -5.44
N MET A 59 -8.85 -10.01 -5.81
CA MET A 59 -7.74 -9.82 -4.87
C MET A 59 -8.05 -8.68 -3.89
N LEU A 60 -7.76 -8.88 -2.60
CA LEU A 60 -7.85 -7.82 -1.58
C LEU A 60 -6.47 -7.33 -1.17
N TRP A 61 -6.24 -6.04 -1.34
CA TRP A 61 -5.21 -5.27 -0.64
C TRP A 61 -5.85 -4.62 0.58
N TYR A 62 -5.71 -5.29 1.72
CA TYR A 62 -6.24 -4.86 3.01
C TYR A 62 -5.37 -3.74 3.60
N TRP A 63 -5.97 -2.65 4.05
CA TRP A 63 -5.22 -1.60 4.75
C TRP A 63 -5.71 -1.43 6.19
N ASN A 64 -4.80 -1.56 7.15
CA ASN A 64 -5.09 -1.27 8.55
C ASN A 64 -3.84 -0.69 9.21
N VAL A 65 -3.92 0.55 9.66
CA VAL A 65 -2.80 1.32 10.23
C VAL A 65 -3.37 2.19 11.36
N TYR A 66 -2.61 2.40 12.42
CA TYR A 66 -3.05 3.20 13.57
C TYR A 66 -2.84 4.70 13.37
N GLY A 67 -1.92 5.09 12.49
CA GLY A 67 -1.56 6.49 12.27
C GLY A 67 -0.64 6.68 11.07
N SER A 68 0.06 7.80 11.05
CA SER A 68 1.09 8.12 10.06
C SER A 68 2.49 7.96 10.66
N GLY A 69 3.47 7.59 9.84
CA GLY A 69 4.85 7.33 10.24
C GLY A 69 5.02 6.05 11.05
N GLU A 70 6.26 5.75 11.42
CA GLU A 70 6.64 4.47 12.02
C GLU A 70 5.83 4.11 13.28
N ALA A 71 5.53 5.11 14.13
CA ALA A 71 4.75 4.92 15.35
C ALA A 71 3.26 4.58 15.08
N GLY A 72 2.78 4.86 13.88
CA GLY A 72 1.41 4.59 13.42
C GLY A 72 1.24 3.23 12.75
N GLU A 73 2.25 2.37 12.75
CA GLU A 73 2.19 1.05 12.11
C GLU A 73 1.34 0.05 12.88
N SER A 74 0.55 -0.73 12.15
CA SER A 74 -0.06 -1.94 12.70
C SER A 74 0.90 -3.12 12.63
N GLN A 75 0.58 -4.21 13.32
CA GLN A 75 1.43 -5.40 13.29
C GLN A 75 1.56 -5.94 11.85
N PRO A 76 2.77 -6.34 11.41
CA PRO A 76 3.02 -6.89 10.07
C PRO A 76 2.58 -8.37 9.97
N ASN A 77 1.31 -8.63 10.28
CA ASN A 77 0.65 -9.93 10.19
C ASN A 77 -0.84 -9.75 9.85
N PHE A 78 -1.56 -10.84 9.57
CA PHE A 78 -2.99 -10.80 9.20
C PHE A 78 -3.94 -11.12 10.37
N LYS A 79 -3.49 -11.07 11.63
CA LYS A 79 -4.31 -11.48 12.79
C LYS A 79 -5.45 -10.51 13.10
N ASP A 80 -5.33 -9.28 12.60
CA ASP A 80 -6.31 -8.20 12.73
C ASP A 80 -7.26 -8.12 11.52
N PHE A 81 -7.29 -9.16 10.69
CA PHE A 81 -8.21 -9.26 9.57
C PHE A 81 -9.41 -10.13 9.97
N ASP A 82 -10.60 -9.54 9.88
CA ASP A 82 -11.87 -10.25 9.98
C ASP A 82 -12.48 -10.41 8.58
N PRO A 83 -12.98 -11.60 8.19
CA PRO A 83 -13.62 -11.82 6.89
C PRO A 83 -14.80 -10.89 6.61
N PHE A 84 -14.88 -10.33 5.40
CA PHE A 84 -16.00 -9.50 4.96
C PHE A 84 -16.27 -9.59 3.47
N SER A 85 -17.54 -9.41 3.08
CA SER A 85 -17.99 -9.20 1.69
C SER A 85 -17.40 -10.17 0.64
N GLY A 86 -17.23 -11.44 1.00
CA GLY A 86 -16.71 -12.50 0.12
C GLY A 86 -15.21 -12.77 0.26
N TRP A 87 -14.45 -11.95 0.99
CA TRP A 87 -13.05 -12.22 1.31
C TRP A 87 -12.92 -12.97 2.63
N SER A 88 -12.40 -14.20 2.57
CA SER A 88 -11.99 -14.98 3.74
C SER A 88 -10.54 -14.71 4.16
N ALA A 89 -9.74 -14.12 3.27
CA ALA A 89 -8.38 -13.69 3.56
C ALA A 89 -7.93 -12.61 2.56
N PRO A 90 -7.07 -11.66 2.98
CA PRO A 90 -6.45 -10.71 2.09
C PRO A 90 -5.25 -11.31 1.36
N THR A 91 -4.91 -10.74 0.20
CA THR A 91 -3.71 -11.11 -0.56
C THR A 91 -2.50 -10.28 -0.11
N VAL A 92 -2.73 -9.00 0.14
CA VAL A 92 -1.74 -8.03 0.60
C VAL A 92 -2.30 -7.29 1.81
N LYS A 93 -1.49 -7.06 2.83
CA LYS A 93 -1.80 -6.12 3.92
C LYS A 93 -0.89 -4.91 3.83
N GLN A 94 -1.44 -3.73 3.99
CA GLN A 94 -0.69 -2.52 4.31
C GLN A 94 -0.77 -2.24 5.79
N PHE A 95 0.40 -2.18 6.42
CA PHE A 95 0.55 -1.98 7.87
C PHE A 95 1.30 -0.69 8.24
N GLY A 96 1.84 0.06 7.28
CA GLY A 96 2.43 1.38 7.49
C GLY A 96 2.10 2.37 6.38
N GLN A 97 2.08 3.66 6.71
CA GLN A 97 1.81 4.75 5.77
C GLN A 97 2.56 6.03 6.13
N VAL A 98 2.88 6.84 5.11
CA VAL A 98 3.49 8.17 5.29
C VAL A 98 4.83 8.09 6.04
N GLU A 99 5.74 7.27 5.52
CA GLU A 99 7.12 7.19 6.03
C GLU A 99 8.03 8.21 5.34
N SER A 100 8.90 8.88 6.11
CA SER A 100 9.96 9.75 5.60
C SER A 100 11.27 8.99 5.50
N VAL A 101 11.98 9.14 4.38
CA VAL A 101 13.26 8.46 4.14
C VAL A 101 14.28 9.49 3.63
N CYS A 102 15.46 9.54 4.26
CA CYS A 102 16.57 10.42 3.90
C CYS A 102 16.18 11.91 3.74
N GLY A 103 15.29 12.44 4.59
CA GLY A 103 14.96 13.87 4.62
C GLY A 103 14.14 14.39 3.44
N VAL A 104 13.75 13.54 2.49
CA VAL A 104 12.88 13.92 1.37
C VAL A 104 11.48 13.37 1.63
N THR A 105 10.53 14.26 1.92
CA THR A 105 9.10 13.94 1.83
C THR A 105 8.71 13.94 0.35
N VAL A 106 9.00 12.83 -0.32
CA VAL A 106 8.38 12.57 -1.63
C VAL A 106 6.87 12.52 -1.44
N ASN A 107 6.10 13.05 -2.40
CA ASN A 107 4.68 12.72 -2.56
C ASN A 107 4.53 11.25 -3.01
N SER A 108 5.18 10.35 -2.29
CA SER A 108 5.31 8.91 -2.52
C SER A 108 5.21 8.27 -1.15
N ARG A 109 3.97 8.05 -0.72
CA ARG A 109 3.65 7.30 0.49
C ARG A 109 4.34 5.95 0.36
N ARG A 110 5.42 5.73 1.12
CA ARG A 110 5.97 4.39 1.28
C ARG A 110 4.95 3.61 2.10
N LEU A 111 4.33 2.63 1.47
CA LEU A 111 3.37 1.72 2.09
C LEU A 111 4.16 0.48 2.50
N ARG A 112 4.16 0.13 3.79
CA ARG A 112 4.77 -1.15 4.20
C ARG A 112 3.74 -2.25 4.02
N LEU A 113 4.13 -3.26 3.24
CA LEU A 113 3.23 -4.31 2.78
C LEU A 113 3.68 -5.70 3.25
N LEU A 114 2.70 -6.54 3.57
CA LEU A 114 2.87 -7.97 3.81
C LEU A 114 2.08 -8.74 2.75
N LYS A 115 2.73 -9.63 2.00
CA LYS A 115 2.04 -10.55 1.06
C LYS A 115 1.82 -11.90 1.72
N ARG A 116 0.69 -12.55 1.43
CA ARG A 116 0.35 -13.85 2.01
C ARG A 116 1.18 -15.01 1.45
N SER A 117 1.68 -14.91 0.22
CA SER A 117 2.43 -15.98 -0.46
C SER A 117 3.96 -15.87 -0.38
N ASP A 118 4.51 -14.72 0.03
CA ASP A 118 5.96 -14.53 0.12
C ASP A 118 6.34 -14.04 1.52
N ALA A 119 7.18 -14.82 2.21
CA ALA A 119 7.85 -14.39 3.43
C ALA A 119 8.62 -13.08 3.15
N ILE A 120 8.11 -12.01 3.74
CA ILE A 120 8.72 -10.69 3.85
C ILE A 120 9.25 -10.12 2.52
N LEU A 121 8.45 -9.27 1.87
CA LEU A 121 9.01 -8.25 0.99
C LEU A 121 9.79 -7.26 1.88
N HIS A 122 11.04 -7.63 2.20
CA HIS A 122 12.00 -6.88 3.01
C HIS A 122 12.41 -5.61 2.26
N LEU A 123 11.49 -4.66 2.10
CA LEU A 123 11.82 -3.31 1.67
C LEU A 123 12.61 -2.56 2.76
N ARG A 124 12.75 -3.10 3.98
CA ARG A 124 13.66 -2.55 5.00
C ARG A 124 15.14 -2.86 4.71
N ALA A 125 15.49 -4.08 4.29
CA ALA A 125 16.90 -4.48 4.22
C ALA A 125 17.68 -3.81 3.07
N THR A 126 17.06 -3.60 1.91
CA THR A 126 17.77 -3.06 0.74
C THR A 126 17.90 -1.53 0.74
N PHE A 127 17.13 -0.80 1.58
CA PHE A 127 17.08 0.68 1.51
C PHE A 127 17.76 1.39 2.69
N GLU A 128 17.91 0.75 3.86
CA GLU A 128 18.81 1.27 4.92
C GLU A 128 20.28 1.28 4.44
N LEU A 129 20.67 0.31 3.59
CA LEU A 129 22.00 0.28 2.95
C LEU A 129 22.24 1.42 1.94
N LEU A 130 21.20 2.01 1.35
CA LEU A 130 21.34 3.10 0.37
C LEU A 130 21.46 4.49 1.03
N CYS A 131 20.92 4.68 2.24
CA CYS A 131 21.10 5.94 2.96
C CYS A 131 22.47 6.02 3.66
N SER A 132 23.11 4.87 3.93
CA SER A 132 24.47 4.80 4.51
C SER A 132 25.61 4.85 3.48
N SER A 133 25.35 4.63 2.18
CA SER A 133 26.40 4.61 1.14
C SER A 133 26.75 5.98 0.56
N HIS A 134 26.06 7.06 0.96
CA HIS A 134 26.31 8.42 0.47
C HIS A 134 27.03 9.34 1.48
N PHE A 135 27.55 8.80 2.59
CA PHE A 135 28.37 9.56 3.52
C PHE A 135 29.59 8.75 3.96
N THR A 136 30.57 8.57 3.08
CA THR A 136 32.01 8.45 3.41
C THR A 136 32.83 8.23 2.13
N THR A 137 32.87 9.22 1.23
CA THR A 137 34.03 9.37 0.34
C THR A 137 35.13 10.15 1.05
N SER A 138 35.75 9.52 2.06
CA SER A 138 37.13 9.86 2.45
C SER A 138 37.76 8.75 3.30
N LEU A 139 38.43 7.82 2.64
CA LEU A 139 39.57 7.08 3.22
C LEU A 139 40.85 7.71 2.63
N PRO A 140 42.06 7.51 3.18
CA PRO A 140 42.45 6.98 4.51
C PRO A 140 43.56 7.82 5.19
N THR A 141 43.77 7.69 6.52
CA THR A 141 45.14 7.70 7.09
C THR A 141 45.16 7.24 8.55
N SER A 142 46.09 6.33 8.84
CA SER A 142 46.78 6.07 10.12
C SER A 142 46.18 5.09 11.16
N ILE A 143 46.65 3.85 11.06
CA ILE A 143 47.46 3.11 12.08
C ILE A 143 47.37 3.57 13.56
N ALA A 144 46.94 2.64 14.43
CA ALA A 144 47.55 2.21 15.72
C ALA A 144 46.56 1.23 16.42
N ILE A 145 46.78 -0.10 16.47
CA ILE A 145 47.57 -0.93 17.41
C ILE A 145 47.15 -0.82 18.91
N MET A 146 46.69 -1.97 19.46
CA MET A 146 46.70 -2.51 20.84
C MET A 146 46.36 -1.58 22.03
N MET A 147 45.61 -1.98 23.05
CA MET A 147 45.44 -3.28 23.73
C MET A 147 43.98 -3.56 24.06
#